data_AF-A0A950UY67-F1
#
_entry.id   AF-A0A950UY67-F1
#
_cell.length_a   1.000
_cell.length_b   1.000
_cell.length_c   1.000
_cell.angle_alpha   90.00
_cell.angle_beta   90.00
_cell.angle_gamma   90.00
#
_symmetry.space_group_name_H-M   'P 1'
#
loop_
_entity.id
_entity.type
_entity.pdbx_description
1 polymer ?
#
loop_
_entity_poly.entity_id
_entity_poly.type
_entity_poly.pdbx_seq_one_letter_code
_entity_poly.pdbx_strand_id
1 'polypeptide(L)'
;MILAFARVLFVNGQATDQVIAASQRLGKKLGISAEVLPRWGELQLRVESGEATPISCVAADPVGVDMDRVVSAMQAIADIEAGLLSL
;
A
#
# COMPACT_ATOMS: atom_id res chain seq x y z
N MET A 1 -8.03 2.43 -0.03
CA MET A 1 -7.63 1.03 0.19
C MET A 1 -6.13 0.78 -0.04
N ILE A 2 -5.51 1.31 -1.11
CA ILE A 2 -4.05 1.19 -1.34
C ILE A 2 -3.25 1.57 -0.07
N LEU A 3 -3.53 2.74 0.51
CA LEU A 3 -2.87 3.21 1.72
C LEU A 3 -3.10 2.30 2.95
N ALA A 4 -4.22 1.58 3.01
CA ALA A 4 -4.50 0.64 4.09
C ALA A 4 -3.62 -0.61 3.98
N PHE A 5 -3.50 -1.17 2.77
CA PHE A 5 -2.57 -2.28 2.51
C PHE A 5 -1.12 -1.86 2.75
N ALA A 6 -0.72 -0.70 2.24
CA ALA A 6 0.62 -0.14 2.45
C ALA A 6 0.92 -0.02 3.95
N ARG A 7 -0.03 0.49 4.73
CA ARG A 7 0.11 0.61 6.19
C ARG A 7 0.25 -0.75 6.86
N VAL A 8 -0.59 -1.74 6.53
CA VAL A 8 -0.48 -3.09 7.09
C VAL A 8 0.89 -3.68 6.81
N LEU A 9 1.37 -3.62 5.56
CA LEU A 9 2.69 -4.15 5.23
C LEU A 9 3.80 -3.42 6.00
N PHE A 10 3.78 -2.09 6.01
CA PHE A 10 4.83 -1.28 6.64
C PHE A 10 4.90 -1.44 8.16
N VAL A 11 3.76 -1.37 8.86
CA VAL A 11 3.76 -1.44 10.35
C VAL A 11 4.09 -2.83 10.88
N ASN A 12 3.97 -3.87 10.05
CA ASN A 12 4.33 -5.25 10.37
C ASN A 12 5.71 -5.66 9.81
N GLY A 13 6.54 -4.69 9.41
CA GLY A 13 7.96 -4.90 9.12
C GLY A 13 8.29 -5.39 7.72
N GLN A 14 7.35 -5.30 6.77
CA GLN A 14 7.68 -5.56 5.36
C GLN A 14 8.67 -4.51 4.86
N ALA A 15 9.63 -4.94 4.03
CA ALA A 15 10.64 -4.06 3.46
C ALA A 15 9.99 -2.91 2.66
N THR A 16 10.46 -1.68 2.87
CA THR A 16 9.86 -0.46 2.33
C THR A 16 9.73 -0.48 0.81
N ASP A 17 10.73 -1.00 0.10
CA ASP A 17 10.71 -1.19 -1.35
C ASP A 17 9.59 -2.15 -1.79
N GLN A 18 9.38 -3.23 -1.05
CA GLN A 18 8.29 -4.18 -1.29
C GLN A 18 6.91 -3.55 -1.02
N VAL A 19 6.79 -2.71 0.03
CA VAL A 19 5.56 -1.95 0.32
C VAL A 19 5.22 -1.01 -0.85
N ILE A 20 6.21 -0.27 -1.34
CA ILE A 20 6.04 0.65 -2.48
C ILE A 20 5.66 -0.13 -3.73
N ALA A 21 6.39 -1.20 -4.06
CA ALA A 21 6.13 -2.03 -5.24
C ALA A 21 4.72 -2.65 -5.18
N ALA A 22 4.29 -3.21 -4.04
CA ALA A 22 2.96 -3.76 -3.87
C ALA A 22 1.85 -2.71 -4.03
N SER A 23 2.08 -1.52 -3.48
CA SER A 23 1.12 -0.40 -3.59
C SER A 23 0.98 0.10 -5.03
N GLN A 24 2.09 0.17 -5.78
CA GLN A 24 2.09 0.55 -7.19
C GLN A 24 1.36 -0.46 -8.06
N ARG A 25 1.58 -1.77 -7.84
CA ARG A 25 0.87 -2.80 -8.61
C ARG A 25 -0.64 -2.78 -8.33
N LEU A 26 -1.03 -2.62 -7.06
CA LEU A 26 -2.43 -2.45 -6.69
C LEU A 26 -3.04 -1.20 -7.33
N GLY A 27 -2.33 -0.07 -7.31
CA GLY A 27 -2.75 1.16 -8.00
C GLY A 27 -2.98 0.93 -9.50
N LYS A 28 -2.01 0.30 -10.18
CA LYS A 28 -2.11 -0.04 -11.61
C LYS A 28 -3.32 -0.93 -11.90
N LYS A 29 -3.60 -1.93 -11.05
CA LYS A 29 -4.77 -2.79 -11.20
C LYS A 29 -6.08 -2.02 -11.08
N LEU A 30 -6.12 -1.00 -10.22
CA LEU A 30 -7.27 -0.12 -10.01
C LEU A 30 -7.36 1.02 -11.05
N GLY A 31 -6.42 1.10 -12.00
CA GLY A 31 -6.38 2.18 -12.98
C GLY A 31 -5.91 3.53 -12.43
N ILE A 32 -5.18 3.52 -11.31
CA ILE A 32 -4.73 4.73 -10.59
C ILE A 32 -3.20 4.75 -10.55
N SER A 33 -2.60 5.88 -10.94
CA SER A 33 -1.17 6.14 -10.73
C SER A 33 -0.96 6.52 -9.25
N ALA A 34 -0.57 5.53 -8.45
CA ALA A 34 -0.44 5.63 -7.01
C ALA A 34 1.04 5.56 -6.59
N GLU A 35 1.51 6.57 -5.87
CA GLU A 35 2.85 6.64 -5.28
C GLU A 35 2.74 6.64 -3.76
N VAL A 36 3.34 5.65 -3.10
CA VAL A 36 3.44 5.61 -1.63
C VAL A 36 4.79 6.14 -1.22
N LEU A 37 4.77 7.17 -0.36
CA LEU A 37 5.94 7.83 0.18
C LEU A 37 6.00 7.56 1.68
N PRO A 38 6.94 6.72 2.14
CA PRO A 38 7.19 6.54 3.57
C PRO A 38 7.84 7.79 4.16
N ARG A 39 7.36 8.22 5.31
CA ARG A 39 7.91 9.31 6.12
C ARG A 39 8.07 8.81 7.56
N TRP A 40 8.74 9.59 8.39
CA TRP A 40 8.93 9.22 9.80
C TRP A 40 7.58 9.19 10.53
N GLY A 41 7.11 8.00 10.90
CA GLY A 41 5.84 7.79 11.60
C GLY A 41 4.57 7.90 10.75
N GLU A 42 4.69 8.05 9.43
CA GLU A 42 3.52 8.10 8.54
C GLU A 42 3.79 7.52 7.14
N LEU A 43 2.73 7.09 6.47
CA LEU A 43 2.72 6.81 5.04
C LEU A 43 1.86 7.84 4.33
N GLN A 44 2.36 8.37 3.22
CA GLN A 44 1.60 9.22 2.31
C GLN A 44 1.28 8.44 1.04
N LEU A 45 0.04 8.54 0.56
CA LEU A 45 -0.38 8.08 -0.76
C LEU A 45 -0.65 9.31 -1.62
N ARG A 46 0.10 9.43 -2.71
CA ARG A 46 -0.12 10.40 -3.76
C ARG A 46 -0.82 9.72 -4.93
N VAL A 47 -1.88 10.32 -5.44
CA VAL A 47 -2.57 9.86 -6.65
C VAL A 47 -2.45 10.93 -7.71
N GLU A 48 -1.89 10.60 -8.86
CA GLU A 48 -1.85 11.53 -9.99
C GLU A 48 -3.24 11.58 -10.66
N SER A 49 -3.85 12.76 -10.68
CA SER A 49 -5.20 12.97 -11.24
C SER A 49 -5.31 14.32 -11.94
N GLY A 50 -4.84 14.40 -13.19
CA GLY A 50 -4.95 15.61 -14.00
C GLY A 50 -4.25 16.81 -13.36
N GLU A 51 -4.96 17.93 -13.18
CA GLU A 51 -4.40 19.16 -12.61
C GLU A 51 -4.12 19.10 -11.11
N ALA A 52 -4.71 18.15 -10.38
CA ALA A 52 -4.55 18.00 -8.95
C ALA A 52 -3.84 16.70 -8.59
N THR A 53 -3.00 16.75 -7.56
CA THR A 53 -2.33 15.57 -7.01
C THR A 53 -2.79 15.37 -5.57
N PRO A 54 -3.96 14.75 -5.33
CA PRO A 54 -4.43 14.48 -3.99
C PRO A 54 -3.42 13.65 -3.19
N ILE A 55 -3.20 14.06 -1.93
CA ILE A 55 -2.33 13.39 -0.97
C ILE A 55 -3.19 12.94 0.20
N SER A 56 -3.06 11.67 0.57
CA SER A 56 -3.66 11.09 1.78
C SER A 56 -2.57 10.61 2.71
N CYS A 57 -2.69 10.88 4.01
CA CYS A 57 -1.70 10.47 5.01
C CYS A 57 -2.32 9.52 6.03
N VAL A 58 -1.51 8.59 6.56
CA VAL A 58 -1.89 7.76 7.69
C VAL A 58 -0.69 7.54 8.62
N ALA A 59 -0.92 7.62 9.92
CA ALA A 59 0.09 7.27 10.91
C ALA A 59 0.52 5.80 10.74
N ALA A 60 1.83 5.57 10.73
CA ALA A 60 2.44 4.29 10.44
C ALA A 60 3.76 4.15 11.19
N ASP A 61 3.66 3.82 12.47
CA ASP A 61 4.81 3.45 13.30
C ASP A 61 5.01 1.93 13.21
N PRO A 62 6.20 1.44 12.83
CA PRO A 62 6.51 0.02 12.91
C PRO A 62 6.43 -0.46 14.36
N VAL A 63 5.45 -1.32 14.65
CA VAL A 63 5.20 -1.83 16.01
C VAL A 63 5.89 -3.17 16.26
N GLY A 64 6.43 -3.80 15.22
CA GLY A 64 7.10 -5.08 15.26
C GLY A 64 7.02 -5.81 13.92
N VAL A 65 7.41 -7.09 13.92
CA VAL A 65 7.29 -7.97 12.75
C VAL A 65 6.16 -8.97 12.99
N ASP A 66 5.18 -8.99 12.09
CA ASP A 66 4.11 -10.00 12.04
C ASP A 66 4.01 -10.50 10.59
N MET A 67 4.71 -11.61 10.32
CA MET A 67 4.82 -12.15 8.96
C MET A 67 3.53 -12.80 8.47
N ASP A 68 2.66 -13.27 9.37
CA ASP A 68 1.36 -13.83 9.00
C ASP A 68 0.45 -12.75 8.42
N ARG A 69 0.46 -11.55 9.03
CA ARG A 69 -0.24 -10.37 8.48
C ARG A 69 0.34 -9.91 7.16
N VAL A 70 1.68 -9.92 7.02
CA VAL A 70 2.35 -9.54 5.78
C VAL A 70 1.95 -10.50 4.65
N VAL A 71 2.03 -11.82 4.87
CA VAL A 71 1.64 -12.84 3.88
C VAL A 71 0.17 -12.70 3.52
N SER A 72 -0.71 -12.55 4.52
CA SER A 72 -2.15 -12.38 4.28
C SER A 72 -2.47 -11.14 3.44
N ALA A 73 -1.80 -10.02 3.73
CA ALA A 73 -1.97 -8.78 2.97
C ALA A 73 -1.43 -8.91 1.53
N MET A 74 -0.27 -9.54 1.34
CA MET A 74 0.29 -9.79 0.01
C MET A 74 -0.59 -10.73 -0.83
N GLN A 75 -1.17 -11.76 -0.21
CA GLN A 75 -2.10 -12.65 -0.88
C GLN A 75 -3.37 -11.91 -1.32
N ALA A 76 -3.96 -11.09 -0.46
CA ALA A 76 -5.13 -10.29 -0.82
C ALA A 76 -4.84 -9.33 -1.99
N ILE A 77 -3.64 -8.73 -2.03
CA ILE A 77 -3.21 -7.90 -3.18
C ILE A 77 -3.13 -8.76 -4.46
N ALA A 78 -2.51 -9.95 -4.38
CA ALA A 78 -2.41 -10.86 -5.51
C ALA A 78 -3.78 -11.34 -6.01
N ASP A 79 -4.73 -11.59 -5.10
CA ASP A 79 -6.09 -12.00 -5.44
C ASP A 79 -6.85 -10.86 -6.15
N ILE A 80 -6.66 -9.60 -5.71
CA ILE A 80 -7.21 -8.42 -6.40
C ILE A 80 -6.58 -8.28 -7.79
N GLU A 81 -5.26 -8.44 -7.91
CA GLU A 81 -4.54 -8.40 -9.20
C GLU A 81 -5.07 -9.45 -10.17
N ALA A 82 -5.31 -10.68 -9.67
CA ALA A 82 -5.89 -11.78 -10.42
C ALA A 82 -7.39 -11.63 -10.71
N GLY A 83 -8.08 -10.68 -10.05
CA GLY A 83 -9.53 -10.53 -10.14
C GLY A 83 -10.32 -11.62 -9.41
N LEU A 84 -9.65 -12.36 -8.51
CA LEU A 84 -10.26 -13.36 -7.62
C LEU A 84 -10.91 -12.72 -6.39
N LEU A 85 -10.51 -11.49 -6.07
CA LEU A 85 -11.13 -10.63 -5.08
C LEU A 85 -11.62 -9.35 -5.74
N SER A 86 -12.95 -9.14 -5.76
CA SER A 86 -13.58 -7.92 -6.24
C SER A 86 -13.86 -6.96 -5.09
N LEU A 87 -14.00 -5.67 -5.42
CA LEU A 87 -14.22 -4.57 -4.48
C LEU A 87 -15.63 -4.01 -4.61
#